data_AF-A0A752JB34-F1
#
_entry.id   AF-A0A752JB34-F1
#
_cell.length_a   1.000
_cell.length_b   1.000
_cell.length_c   1.000
_cell.angle_alpha   90.00
_cell.angle_beta   90.00
_cell.angle_gamma   90.00
#
_symmetry.space_group_name_H-M   'P 1'
#
loop_
_entity.id
_entity.type
_entity.pdbx_description
1 polymer ?
#
loop_
_entity_poly.entity_id
_entity_poly.type
_entity_poly.pdbx_seq_one_letter_code
_entity_poly.pdbx_strand_id
1 'polypeptide(L)'
;MSVETAKDKAITKFFYQFGNIAAKEELEIKIKRIRRLFTPSYYSITITAYSNGLAFSETYNIPDKQSLFQSPIIRLYVFLYLLLTFLFIIGIRNNFNFYEIIYFSPMIFGFFYYKCCYPYLGELLKKQADTFSFFLGMLTACSLSLKISNFHITILSFIPDWMRLTILFLVLQLFCIFISVKFYISAYDLLKSMKNNKNSRWNWLLELLS
;
A
#
# COMPACT_ATOMS: atom_id res chain seq x y z
N MET A 1 13.36 -12.43 9.94
CA MET A 1 13.41 -13.63 10.80
C MET A 1 12.83 -14.77 10.00
N SER A 2 13.31 -16.01 10.12
CA SER A 2 12.74 -17.11 9.33
C SER A 2 11.36 -17.49 9.85
N VAL A 3 10.53 -18.07 8.98
CA VAL A 3 9.20 -18.59 9.36
C VAL A 3 9.34 -19.66 10.43
N GLU A 4 10.37 -20.50 10.31
CA GLU A 4 10.69 -21.57 11.27
C GLU A 4 11.04 -21.01 12.66
N THR A 5 11.89 -19.98 12.73
CA THR A 5 12.19 -19.35 14.03
C THR A 5 10.97 -18.66 14.64
N ALA A 6 10.04 -18.14 13.84
CA ALA A 6 8.79 -17.60 14.33
C ALA A 6 7.85 -18.71 14.85
N LYS A 7 7.78 -19.83 14.12
CA LYS A 7 7.01 -21.02 14.46
C LYS A 7 7.49 -21.63 15.77
N ASP A 8 8.79 -21.82 15.93
CA ASP A 8 9.36 -22.39 17.16
C ASP A 8 9.07 -21.51 18.37
N LYS A 9 9.20 -20.18 18.24
CA LYS A 9 8.83 -19.25 19.32
C LYS A 9 7.35 -19.32 19.70
N ALA A 10 6.46 -19.50 18.73
CA ALA A 10 5.03 -19.65 18.99
C ALA A 10 4.73 -20.98 19.71
N ILE A 11 5.37 -22.07 19.28
CA ILE A 11 5.24 -23.39 19.93
C ILE A 11 5.76 -23.37 21.37
N THR A 12 6.91 -22.74 21.62
CA THR A 12 7.43 -22.61 23.00
C THR A 12 6.47 -21.84 23.90
N LYS A 13 5.85 -20.77 23.40
CA LYS A 13 4.83 -20.01 24.16
C LYS A 13 3.59 -20.86 24.42
N PHE A 14 3.13 -21.62 23.43
CA PHE A 14 1.99 -22.52 23.57
C PHE A 14 2.21 -23.58 24.65
N PHE A 15 3.37 -24.27 24.62
CA PHE A 15 3.69 -25.25 25.65
C PHE A 15 3.94 -24.62 27.03
N TYR A 16 4.42 -23.38 27.10
CA TYR A 16 4.51 -22.67 28.39
C TYR A 16 3.13 -22.41 29.00
N GLN A 17 2.14 -22.08 28.18
CA GLN A 17 0.81 -21.70 28.63
C GLN A 17 -0.09 -22.91 28.93
N PHE A 18 -0.03 -23.93 28.09
CA PHE A 18 -0.91 -25.10 28.19
C PHE A 18 -0.19 -26.35 28.72
N GLY A 19 1.14 -26.34 28.81
CA GLY A 19 1.93 -27.54 29.09
C GLY A 19 2.15 -28.38 27.82
N ASN A 20 2.89 -29.49 27.95
CA ASN A 20 3.14 -30.44 26.85
C ASN A 20 1.91 -31.31 26.58
N ILE A 21 0.84 -30.69 26.10
CA ILE A 21 -0.47 -31.33 25.88
C ILE A 21 -0.46 -32.32 24.69
N ALA A 22 0.43 -32.12 23.71
CA ALA A 22 0.58 -32.96 22.52
C ALA A 22 2.02 -32.90 21.99
N ALA A 23 2.43 -33.88 21.18
CA ALA A 23 3.74 -33.83 20.52
C ALA A 23 3.79 -32.68 19.51
N LYS A 24 4.98 -32.12 19.26
CA LYS A 24 5.17 -30.99 18.32
C LYS A 24 4.66 -31.30 16.91
N GLU A 25 4.70 -32.57 16.53
CA GLU A 25 4.29 -33.09 15.21
C GLU A 25 2.76 -33.21 15.08
N GLU A 26 2.04 -33.32 16.19
CA GLU A 26 0.58 -33.45 16.27
C GLU A 26 -0.12 -32.09 16.33
N LEU A 27 0.63 -30.99 16.41
CA LEU A 27 0.10 -29.64 16.42
C LEU A 27 -0.38 -29.23 15.02
N GLU A 28 -1.64 -28.84 14.90
CA GLU A 28 -2.13 -28.14 13.72
C GLU A 28 -1.70 -26.68 13.77
N ILE A 29 -0.83 -26.27 12.83
CA ILE A 29 -0.24 -24.93 12.84
C ILE A 29 -0.62 -24.19 11.56
N LYS A 30 -1.38 -23.11 11.71
CA LYS A 30 -1.73 -22.18 10.63
C LYS A 30 -0.89 -20.93 10.76
N ILE A 31 -0.12 -20.61 9.71
CA ILE A 31 0.79 -19.45 9.68
C ILE A 31 0.28 -18.46 8.65
N LYS A 32 0.09 -17.21 9.09
CA LYS A 32 -0.21 -16.07 8.21
C LYS A 32 0.77 -14.94 8.45
N ARG A 33 1.49 -14.51 7.41
CA ARG A 33 2.36 -13.32 7.49
C ARG A 33 1.53 -12.07 7.25
N ILE A 34 1.49 -11.17 8.23
CA ILE A 34 0.84 -9.87 8.14
C ILE A 34 1.91 -8.82 7.94
N ARG A 35 1.97 -8.24 6.73
CA ARG A 35 2.98 -7.23 6.39
C ARG A 35 2.47 -5.84 6.73
N ARG A 36 3.33 -5.03 7.33
CA ARG A 36 3.05 -3.63 7.71
C ARG A 36 4.01 -2.69 6.99
N LEU A 37 3.53 -1.50 6.62
CA LEU A 37 4.28 -0.52 5.83
C LEU A 37 5.51 0.03 6.57
N PHE A 38 5.27 0.68 7.70
CA PHE A 38 6.31 1.41 8.44
C PHE A 38 6.82 0.65 9.66
N THR A 39 5.93 -0.11 10.30
CA THR A 39 6.28 -0.94 11.45
C THR A 39 6.71 -2.33 11.01
N PRO A 40 7.43 -3.07 11.87
CA PRO A 40 7.82 -4.43 11.56
C PRO A 40 6.57 -5.28 11.28
N SER A 41 6.64 -6.08 10.22
CA SER A 41 5.62 -7.08 9.91
C SER A 41 5.55 -8.11 11.03
N TYR A 42 4.54 -8.98 11.05
CA TYR A 42 4.49 -10.06 12.04
C TYR A 42 3.90 -11.33 11.42
N TYR A 43 4.24 -12.47 12.02
CA TYR A 43 3.60 -13.75 11.76
C TYR A 43 2.49 -13.94 12.78
N SER A 44 1.27 -14.09 12.30
CA SER A 44 0.14 -14.57 13.09
C SER A 44 0.13 -16.08 12.95
N ILE A 45 0.44 -16.78 14.05
CA ILE A 45 0.57 -18.23 14.10
C ILE A 45 -0.50 -18.76 15.04
N THR A 46 -1.48 -19.47 14.47
CA THR A 46 -2.51 -20.17 15.23
C THR A 46 -2.05 -21.62 15.42
N ILE A 47 -1.99 -22.05 16.66
CA ILE A 47 -1.64 -23.42 17.05
C ILE A 47 -2.90 -24.05 17.63
N THR A 48 -3.24 -25.25 17.17
CA THR A 48 -4.33 -26.04 17.71
C THR A 48 -3.81 -27.43 18.08
N ALA A 49 -4.09 -27.84 19.31
CA ALA A 49 -3.74 -29.14 19.85
C ALA A 49 -5.01 -29.84 20.35
N TYR A 50 -5.04 -31.17 20.24
CA TYR A 50 -6.12 -31.98 20.75
C TYR A 50 -5.59 -32.90 21.83
N SER A 51 -6.24 -32.92 23.00
CA SER A 51 -5.88 -33.84 24.08
C SER A 51 -7.11 -34.23 24.87
N ASN A 52 -7.25 -35.54 25.11
CA ASN A 52 -8.40 -36.13 25.79
C ASN A 52 -9.76 -35.66 25.23
N GLY A 53 -9.85 -35.48 23.90
CA GLY A 53 -11.07 -35.03 23.21
C GLY A 53 -11.35 -33.52 23.28
N LEU A 54 -10.50 -32.73 23.95
CA LEU A 54 -10.61 -31.28 24.04
C LEU A 54 -9.64 -30.58 23.07
N ALA A 55 -10.09 -29.49 22.45
CA ALA A 55 -9.30 -28.67 21.53
C ALA A 55 -8.75 -27.44 22.24
N PHE A 56 -7.44 -27.26 22.23
CA PHE A 56 -6.73 -26.10 22.75
C PHE A 56 -6.20 -25.29 21.58
N SER A 57 -6.71 -24.08 21.38
CA SER A 57 -6.34 -23.23 20.24
C SER A 57 -5.98 -21.83 20.69
N GLU A 58 -4.81 -21.34 20.25
CA GLU A 58 -4.40 -19.97 20.53
C GLU A 58 -3.59 -19.38 19.37
N THR A 59 -3.65 -18.05 19.23
CA THR A 59 -2.97 -17.31 18.16
C THR A 59 -1.89 -16.39 18.73
N TYR A 60 -0.65 -16.59 18.29
CA TYR A 60 0.49 -15.78 18.68
C TYR A 60 0.93 -14.86 17.54
N ASN A 61 1.15 -13.59 17.88
CA ASN A 61 1.69 -12.60 16.95
C ASN A 61 3.19 -12.43 17.20
N ILE A 62 4.02 -12.99 16.33
CA ILE A 62 5.47 -12.94 16.44
C ILE A 62 6.02 -11.87 15.47
N PRO A 63 6.65 -10.79 15.96
CA PRO A 63 7.15 -9.72 15.11
C PRO A 63 8.28 -10.22 14.21
N ASP A 64 8.13 -10.01 12.91
CA ASP A 64 9.20 -10.12 11.93
C ASP A 64 10.02 -8.83 11.92
N LYS A 65 11.32 -8.92 11.67
CA LYS A 65 12.22 -7.74 11.65
C LYS A 65 12.03 -6.86 10.41
N GLN A 66 11.29 -7.34 9.41
CA GLN A 66 11.15 -6.68 8.11
C GLN A 66 9.83 -5.93 7.97
N SER A 67 9.88 -4.67 7.57
CA SER A 67 8.72 -3.89 7.12
C SER A 67 8.56 -3.97 5.60
N LEU A 68 7.39 -3.63 5.06
CA LEU A 68 7.15 -3.57 3.62
C LEU A 68 8.06 -2.56 2.93
N PHE A 69 8.39 -1.44 3.59
CA PHE A 69 9.32 -0.44 3.07
C PHE A 69 10.76 -0.93 2.92
N GLN A 70 11.12 -2.01 3.61
CA GLN A 70 12.41 -2.70 3.42
C GLN A 70 12.40 -3.67 2.23
N SER A 71 11.24 -3.89 1.60
CA SER A 71 11.14 -4.72 0.39
C SER A 71 11.96 -4.11 -0.76
N PRO A 72 12.78 -4.90 -1.46
CA PRO A 72 13.57 -4.42 -2.60
C PRO A 72 12.67 -3.85 -3.72
N ILE A 73 11.47 -4.41 -3.89
CA ILE A 73 10.49 -3.95 -4.89
C ILE A 73 9.98 -2.55 -4.57
N ILE A 74 9.66 -2.27 -3.30
CA ILE A 74 9.20 -0.93 -2.88
C ILE A 74 10.35 0.07 -2.96
N ARG A 75 11.57 -0.33 -2.59
CA ARG A 75 12.75 0.53 -2.74
C ARG A 75 13.00 0.90 -4.21
N LEU A 76 12.91 -0.08 -5.11
CA LEU A 76 13.03 0.16 -6.55
C LEU A 76 11.92 1.06 -7.07
N TYR A 77 10.67 0.85 -6.64
CA TYR A 77 9.54 1.72 -6.95
C TYR A 77 9.80 3.17 -6.53
N VAL A 78 10.22 3.38 -5.28
CA VAL A 78 10.52 4.72 -4.75
C VAL A 78 11.68 5.35 -5.51
N PHE A 79 12.73 4.58 -5.82
CA PHE A 79 13.87 5.04 -6.60
C PHE A 79 13.46 5.50 -7.99
N LEU A 80 12.68 4.69 -8.72
CA LEU A 80 12.18 5.04 -10.06
C LEU A 80 11.27 6.27 -10.03
N TYR A 81 10.39 6.37 -9.03
CA TYR A 81 9.54 7.53 -8.83
C TYR A 81 10.35 8.81 -8.58
N LEU A 82 11.36 8.76 -7.71
CA LEU A 82 12.25 9.88 -7.43
C LEU A 82 13.08 10.27 -8.66
N LEU A 83 13.55 9.29 -9.43
CA LEU A 83 14.30 9.54 -10.66
C LEU A 83 13.44 10.28 -11.69
N LEU A 84 12.22 9.82 -11.94
CA LEU A 84 11.28 10.48 -12.86
C LEU A 84 10.89 11.88 -12.38
N THR A 85 10.68 12.04 -11.08
CA THR A 85 10.45 13.34 -10.45
C THR A 85 11.63 14.28 -10.69
N PHE A 86 12.86 13.81 -10.48
CA PHE A 86 14.07 14.59 -10.71
C PHE A 86 14.23 15.01 -12.18
N LEU A 87 14.00 14.09 -13.11
CA LEU A 87 14.00 14.39 -14.55
C LEU A 87 12.97 15.46 -14.92
N PHE A 88 11.78 15.42 -14.30
CA PHE A 88 10.75 16.42 -14.52
C PHE A 88 11.15 17.81 -14.00
N ILE A 89 11.78 17.89 -12.82
CA ILE A 89 12.29 19.14 -12.26
C ILE A 89 13.32 19.78 -13.20
N ILE A 90 14.24 18.96 -13.73
CA ILE A 90 15.22 19.41 -14.75
C ILE A 90 14.50 19.86 -16.02
N GLY A 91 13.47 19.12 -16.45
CA GLY A 91 12.66 19.44 -17.62
C GLY A 91 11.99 20.81 -17.52
N ILE A 92 11.31 21.09 -16.40
CA ILE A 92 10.72 22.41 -16.11
C ILE A 92 11.79 23.50 -16.14
N ARG A 93 12.92 23.28 -15.45
CA ARG A 93 13.98 24.28 -15.35
C ARG A 93 14.57 24.65 -16.71
N ASN A 94 14.66 23.68 -17.62
CA ASN A 94 15.31 23.82 -18.92
C ASN A 94 14.31 23.96 -20.09
N ASN A 95 13.00 24.16 -19.82
CA ASN A 95 11.95 24.24 -20.84
C ASN A 95 11.88 23.03 -21.80
N PHE A 96 12.23 21.82 -21.34
CA PHE A 96 12.11 20.62 -22.15
C PHE A 96 10.66 20.09 -22.17
N ASN A 97 10.09 19.90 -23.36
CA ASN A 97 8.68 19.54 -23.59
C ASN A 97 8.35 18.04 -23.35
N PHE A 98 8.87 17.39 -22.30
CA PHE A 98 8.58 15.97 -22.01
C PHE A 98 7.18 15.71 -21.40
N TYR A 99 6.18 16.51 -21.74
CA TYR A 99 4.88 16.53 -21.05
C TYR A 99 4.02 15.27 -21.27
N GLU A 100 4.18 14.57 -22.39
CA GLU A 100 3.30 13.47 -22.79
C GLU A 100 3.58 12.15 -22.06
N ILE A 101 4.86 11.76 -21.94
CA ILE A 101 5.27 10.53 -21.21
C ILE A 101 4.93 10.64 -19.72
N ILE A 102 4.91 11.87 -19.21
CA ILE A 102 4.69 12.17 -17.80
C ILE A 102 3.20 12.20 -17.46
N TYR A 103 2.32 12.43 -18.44
CA TYR A 103 0.87 12.52 -18.24
C TYR A 103 0.26 11.22 -17.68
N PHE A 104 0.65 10.07 -18.23
CA PHE A 104 0.14 8.77 -17.79
C PHE A 104 0.97 8.10 -16.69
N SER A 105 2.19 8.60 -16.45
CA SER A 105 3.09 8.05 -15.43
C SER A 105 2.43 7.87 -14.05
N PRO A 106 1.62 8.80 -13.50
CA PRO A 106 1.11 8.69 -12.15
C PRO A 106 0.06 7.58 -12.02
N MET A 107 -0.68 7.27 -13.10
CA MET A 107 -1.60 6.14 -13.15
C MET A 107 -0.85 4.81 -13.09
N ILE A 108 0.23 4.68 -13.86
CA ILE A 108 1.08 3.49 -13.87
C ILE A 108 1.74 3.29 -12.50
N PHE A 109 2.27 4.35 -11.89
CA PHE A 109 2.79 4.30 -10.52
C PHE A 109 1.70 3.91 -9.51
N GLY A 110 0.49 4.46 -9.64
CA GLY A 110 -0.66 4.07 -8.84
C GLY A 110 -1.00 2.58 -8.96
N PHE A 111 -0.92 2.01 -10.17
CA PHE A 111 -1.14 0.57 -10.39
C PHE A 111 -0.08 -0.28 -9.69
N PHE A 112 1.19 0.05 -9.85
CA PHE A 112 2.28 -0.69 -9.19
C PHE A 112 2.20 -0.57 -7.66
N TYR A 113 1.84 0.61 -7.15
CA TYR A 113 1.62 0.81 -5.72
C TYR A 113 0.44 -0.02 -5.21
N TYR A 114 -0.67 -0.04 -5.93
CA TYR A 114 -1.81 -0.92 -5.65
C TYR A 114 -1.39 -2.39 -5.60
N LYS A 115 -0.73 -2.89 -6.66
CA LYS A 115 -0.29 -4.29 -6.75
C LYS A 115 0.65 -4.71 -5.63
N CYS A 116 1.60 -3.85 -5.27
CA CYS A 116 2.58 -4.15 -4.24
C CYS A 116 2.00 -4.07 -2.83
N CYS A 117 1.02 -3.19 -2.58
CA CYS A 117 0.58 -2.83 -1.24
C CYS A 117 -0.79 -3.40 -0.86
N TYR A 118 -1.72 -3.53 -1.82
CA TYR A 118 -3.11 -3.94 -1.57
C TYR A 118 -3.25 -5.36 -0.99
N PRO A 119 -2.54 -6.40 -1.48
CA PRO A 119 -2.63 -7.75 -0.92
C PRO A 119 -2.25 -7.82 0.58
N TYR A 120 -1.52 -6.84 1.08
CA TYR A 120 -1.00 -6.84 2.44
C TYR A 120 -1.76 -5.90 3.37
N LEU A 121 -2.16 -4.74 2.88
CA LEU A 121 -2.84 -3.71 3.67
C LEU A 121 -4.36 -3.77 3.57
N GLY A 122 -4.89 -4.26 2.44
CA GLY A 122 -6.33 -4.35 2.17
C GLY A 122 -7.06 -3.04 2.48
N GLU A 123 -7.97 -3.11 3.46
CA GLU A 123 -8.77 -1.96 3.92
C GLU A 123 -7.92 -0.78 4.43
N LEU A 124 -6.74 -1.03 5.00
CA LEU A 124 -5.87 0.05 5.46
C LEU A 124 -5.38 0.89 4.28
N LEU A 125 -5.06 0.27 3.15
CA LEU A 125 -4.64 0.98 1.94
C LEU A 125 -5.82 1.79 1.36
N LYS A 126 -7.03 1.24 1.40
CA LYS A 126 -8.25 1.94 0.99
C LYS A 126 -8.46 3.20 1.81
N LYS A 127 -8.41 3.10 3.14
CA LYS A 127 -8.51 4.25 4.06
C LYS A 127 -7.40 5.27 3.83
N GLN A 128 -6.15 4.83 3.65
CA GLN A 128 -5.03 5.73 3.35
C GLN A 128 -5.23 6.47 2.02
N ALA A 129 -5.58 5.75 0.96
CA ALA A 129 -5.84 6.36 -0.35
C ALA A 129 -7.00 7.38 -0.27
N ASP A 130 -8.05 7.08 0.48
CA ASP A 130 -9.13 8.03 0.76
C ASP A 130 -8.63 9.28 1.48
N THR A 131 -7.91 9.12 2.60
CA THR A 131 -7.41 10.27 3.39
C THR A 131 -6.48 11.16 2.56
N PHE A 132 -5.52 10.57 1.85
CA PHE A 132 -4.58 11.34 1.02
C PHE A 132 -5.26 11.99 -0.18
N SER A 133 -6.17 11.29 -0.86
CA SER A 133 -6.90 11.88 -1.99
C SER A 133 -7.82 13.01 -1.54
N PHE A 134 -8.54 12.88 -0.42
CA PHE A 134 -9.36 13.97 0.11
C PHE A 134 -8.53 15.17 0.56
N PHE A 135 -7.40 14.94 1.23
CA PHE A 135 -6.51 16.02 1.66
C PHE A 135 -5.89 16.78 0.48
N LEU A 136 -5.34 16.05 -0.50
CA LEU A 136 -4.76 16.67 -1.70
C LEU A 136 -5.84 17.33 -2.56
N GLY A 137 -7.02 16.71 -2.67
CA GLY A 137 -8.19 17.30 -3.31
C GLY A 137 -8.62 18.61 -2.65
N MET A 138 -8.66 18.66 -1.32
CA MET A 138 -8.93 19.87 -0.55
C MET A 138 -7.89 20.97 -0.84
N LEU A 139 -6.59 20.64 -0.82
CA LEU A 139 -5.53 21.59 -1.15
C LEU A 139 -5.69 22.15 -2.57
N THR A 140 -5.97 21.29 -3.55
CA THR A 140 -6.19 21.73 -4.94
C THR A 140 -7.44 22.60 -5.08
N ALA A 141 -8.55 22.26 -4.43
CA ALA A 141 -9.78 23.05 -4.44
C ALA A 141 -9.59 24.42 -3.78
N CYS A 142 -8.90 24.49 -2.65
CA CYS A 142 -8.53 25.75 -2.00
C CYS A 142 -7.66 26.61 -2.93
N SER A 143 -6.66 26.02 -3.59
CA SER A 143 -5.80 26.75 -4.53
C SER A 143 -6.56 27.32 -5.73
N LEU A 144 -7.53 26.56 -6.25
CA LEU A 144 -8.38 26.98 -7.37
C LEU A 144 -9.35 28.09 -6.94
N SER A 145 -9.96 27.96 -5.76
CA SER A 145 -10.86 28.97 -5.20
C SER A 145 -10.16 30.31 -5.01
N LEU A 146 -8.89 30.28 -4.55
CA LEU A 146 -8.07 31.48 -4.42
C LEU A 146 -7.75 32.11 -5.79
N LYS A 147 -7.47 31.29 -6.81
CA LYS A 147 -7.21 31.76 -8.18
C LYS A 147 -8.45 32.39 -8.83
N ILE A 148 -9.64 31.82 -8.60
CA ILE A 148 -10.92 32.30 -9.17
C ILE A 148 -11.41 33.56 -8.46
N SER A 149 -11.14 33.71 -7.16
CA SER A 149 -11.68 34.81 -6.35
C SER A 149 -11.03 36.18 -6.59
N ASN A 150 -10.14 36.32 -7.59
CA ASN A 150 -9.47 37.57 -7.99
C ASN A 150 -8.75 38.33 -6.86
N PHE A 151 -8.62 37.74 -5.67
CA PHE A 151 -7.76 38.29 -4.64
C PHE A 151 -6.32 38.08 -5.08
N HIS A 152 -5.58 39.18 -5.26
CA HIS A 152 -4.12 39.16 -5.44
C HIS A 152 -3.43 38.78 -4.14
N ILE A 153 -3.73 37.59 -3.59
CA ILE A 153 -3.02 37.06 -2.43
C ILE A 153 -1.74 36.45 -2.97
N THR A 154 -0.63 37.16 -2.77
CA THR A 154 0.71 36.69 -3.08
C THR A 154 1.18 35.69 -2.04
N ILE A 155 0.46 34.57 -1.90
CA ILE A 155 0.91 33.42 -1.12
C ILE A 155 2.22 32.93 -1.77
N LEU A 156 3.28 32.83 -0.97
CA LEU A 156 4.62 32.37 -1.42
C LEU A 156 5.36 33.32 -2.39
N SER A 157 5.16 34.65 -2.35
CA SER A 157 5.88 35.64 -3.21
C SER A 157 7.41 35.44 -3.28
N PHE A 158 8.00 34.95 -2.20
CA PHE A 158 9.44 34.65 -2.05
C PHE A 158 9.93 33.44 -2.86
N ILE A 159 9.02 32.54 -3.28
CA ILE A 159 9.39 31.31 -3.98
C ILE A 159 9.45 31.57 -5.49
N PRO A 160 10.56 31.23 -6.17
CA PRO A 160 10.68 31.31 -7.63
C PRO A 160 9.57 30.56 -8.36
N ASP A 161 9.12 31.06 -9.52
CA ASP A 161 8.00 30.47 -10.26
C ASP A 161 8.24 29.01 -10.68
N TRP A 162 9.48 28.65 -11.05
CA TRP A 162 9.83 27.26 -11.36
C TRP A 162 9.67 26.31 -10.15
N MET A 163 9.94 26.79 -8.93
CA MET A 163 9.72 26.02 -7.70
C MET A 163 8.24 25.87 -7.40
N ARG A 164 7.44 26.93 -7.60
CA ARG A 164 5.97 26.86 -7.44
C ARG A 164 5.35 25.85 -8.40
N LEU A 165 5.74 25.89 -9.68
CA LEU A 165 5.29 24.94 -10.70
C LEU A 165 5.68 23.50 -10.35
N THR A 166 6.90 23.30 -9.85
CA THR A 166 7.38 21.99 -9.39
C THR A 166 6.54 21.46 -8.24
N ILE A 167 6.28 22.27 -7.22
CA ILE A 167 5.46 21.88 -6.05
C ILE A 167 4.04 21.53 -6.48
N LEU A 168 3.44 22.36 -7.34
CA LEU A 168 2.08 22.15 -7.84
C LEU A 168 2.00 20.84 -8.64
N PHE A 169 2.98 20.59 -9.50
CA PHE A 169 3.06 19.33 -10.23
C PHE A 169 3.18 18.13 -9.28
N LEU A 170 4.07 18.18 -8.27
CA LEU A 170 4.24 17.10 -7.30
C LEU A 170 2.94 16.78 -6.55
N VAL A 171 2.23 17.81 -6.11
CA VAL A 171 0.93 17.67 -5.43
C VAL A 171 -0.09 17.00 -6.34
N LEU A 172 -0.19 17.43 -7.60
CA LEU A 172 -1.09 16.81 -8.58
C LEU A 172 -0.69 15.38 -8.94
N GLN A 173 0.60 15.10 -9.03
CA GLN A 173 1.12 13.77 -9.31
C GLN A 173 0.77 12.79 -8.20
N LEU A 174 1.03 13.18 -6.94
CA LEU A 174 0.65 12.39 -5.77
C LEU A 174 -0.87 12.20 -5.69
N PHE A 175 -1.64 13.24 -5.97
CA PHE A 175 -3.10 13.17 -6.01
C PHE A 175 -3.56 12.14 -7.03
N CYS A 176 -3.01 12.18 -8.25
CA CYS A 176 -3.32 11.23 -9.32
C CYS A 176 -2.92 9.79 -8.96
N ILE A 177 -1.76 9.58 -8.31
CA ILE A 177 -1.34 8.26 -7.82
C ILE A 177 -2.37 7.69 -6.83
N PHE A 178 -2.75 8.46 -5.80
CA PHE A 178 -3.67 7.97 -4.77
C PHE A 178 -5.10 7.77 -5.28
N ILE A 179 -5.58 8.63 -6.18
CA ILE A 179 -6.86 8.40 -6.88
C ILE A 179 -6.78 7.12 -7.71
N SER A 180 -5.69 6.91 -8.45
CA SER A 180 -5.52 5.72 -9.28
C SER A 180 -5.51 4.46 -8.41
N VAL A 181 -4.82 4.47 -7.27
CA VAL A 181 -4.86 3.37 -6.29
C VAL A 181 -6.30 3.09 -5.84
N LYS A 182 -7.05 4.12 -5.47
CA LYS A 182 -8.47 3.99 -5.07
C LYS A 182 -9.33 3.43 -6.21
N PHE A 183 -9.10 3.88 -7.44
CA PHE A 183 -9.76 3.37 -8.62
C PHE A 183 -9.49 1.86 -8.79
N TYR A 184 -8.25 1.41 -8.72
CA TYR A 184 -7.90 -0.02 -8.85
C TYR A 184 -8.49 -0.87 -7.73
N ILE A 185 -8.49 -0.39 -6.48
CA ILE A 185 -9.16 -1.06 -5.36
C ILE A 185 -10.66 -1.22 -5.64
N SER A 186 -11.31 -0.13 -6.07
CA SER A 186 -12.76 -0.13 -6.32
C SER A 186 -13.12 -1.01 -7.52
N ALA A 187 -12.28 -1.01 -8.57
CA ALA A 187 -12.43 -1.89 -9.72
C ALA A 187 -12.30 -3.36 -9.31
N TYR A 188 -11.32 -3.71 -8.48
CA TYR A 188 -11.16 -5.06 -7.95
C TYR A 188 -12.36 -5.50 -7.10
N ASP A 189 -12.82 -4.66 -6.17
CA ASP A 189 -13.99 -4.93 -5.32
C ASP A 189 -15.26 -5.18 -6.18
N LEU A 190 -15.46 -4.35 -7.21
CA LEU A 190 -16.59 -4.45 -8.15
C LEU A 190 -16.50 -5.71 -9.02
N LEU A 191 -15.33 -6.03 -9.55
CA LEU A 191 -15.16 -7.23 -10.34
C LEU A 191 -15.33 -8.50 -9.50
N LYS A 192 -14.86 -8.49 -8.25
CA LYS A 192 -15.02 -9.60 -7.33
C LYS A 192 -16.49 -9.86 -7.00
N SER A 193 -17.30 -8.81 -6.82
CA SER A 193 -18.74 -8.95 -6.63
C SER A 193 -19.44 -9.49 -7.88
N MET A 194 -18.97 -9.11 -9.08
CA MET A 194 -19.48 -9.62 -10.35
C MET A 194 -19.13 -11.09 -10.62
N LYS A 195 -18.00 -11.62 -10.11
CA LYS A 195 -17.62 -13.04 -10.29
C LYS A 195 -18.65 -14.02 -9.68
N ASN A 196 -19.43 -13.59 -8.69
CA ASN A 196 -20.55 -14.37 -8.17
C ASN A 196 -21.71 -14.50 -9.18
N ASN A 197 -21.78 -13.61 -10.18
CA ASN A 197 -22.68 -13.71 -11.33
C ASN A 197 -21.90 -14.33 -12.51
N LYS A 198 -22.36 -15.50 -12.99
CA LYS A 198 -21.69 -16.42 -13.94
C LYS A 198 -21.25 -15.89 -15.33
N ASN A 199 -21.07 -14.58 -15.56
CA ASN A 199 -20.72 -14.01 -16.87
C ASN A 199 -19.23 -13.64 -16.98
N SER A 200 -18.46 -14.56 -17.56
CA SER A 200 -17.00 -14.53 -17.74
C SER A 200 -16.55 -13.79 -19.02
N ARG A 201 -16.55 -12.45 -19.00
CA ARG A 201 -15.67 -11.64 -19.88
C ARG A 201 -14.63 -10.82 -19.11
N TRP A 202 -14.85 -10.65 -17.81
CA TRP A 202 -14.03 -9.80 -16.95
C TRP A 202 -12.99 -10.57 -16.10
N ASN A 203 -12.89 -11.89 -16.29
CA ASN A 203 -11.96 -12.73 -15.53
C ASN A 203 -10.48 -12.36 -15.76
N TRP A 204 -10.12 -11.94 -16.98
CA TRP A 204 -8.75 -11.47 -17.26
C TRP A 204 -8.38 -10.21 -16.48
N LEU A 205 -9.31 -9.25 -16.34
CA LEU A 205 -9.10 -8.04 -15.54
C LEU A 205 -9.04 -8.35 -14.03
N LEU A 206 -9.76 -9.38 -13.57
CA LEU A 206 -9.64 -9.88 -12.21
C LEU A 206 -8.28 -10.50 -11.93
N GLU A 207 -7.77 -11.34 -12.82
CA GLU A 207 -6.42 -11.90 -12.72
C GLU A 207 -5.35 -10.81 -12.75
N LEU A 208 -5.55 -9.79 -13.61
CA LEU A 208 -4.65 -8.65 -13.67
C LEU A 208 -4.72 -7.77 -12.42
N LEU A 209 -5.78 -7.81 -11.61
CA LEU A 209 -5.92 -7.02 -10.38
C LEU A 209 -5.65 -7.83 -9.09
N SER A 210 -5.86 -9.14 -9.08
CA SER A 210 -5.51 -10.05 -7.98
C SER A 210 -4.01 -10.16 -7.72
#